data_AF-A0A6G0HRT3-F1
#
_entry.id   AF-A0A6G0HRT3-F1
#
_cell.length_a   1.000
_cell.length_b   1.000
_cell.length_c   1.000
_cell.angle_alpha   90.00
_cell.angle_beta   90.00
_cell.angle_gamma   90.00
#
_symmetry.space_group_name_H-M   'P 1'
#
loop_
_entity.id
_entity.type
_entity.pdbx_description
1 polymer ?
#
loop_
_entity_poly.entity_id
_entity_poly.type
_entity_poly.pdbx_seq_one_letter_code
_entity_poly.pdbx_strand_id
1 'polypeptide(L)'
;MAAHLKREHNMPQSPATSASSAATPSREPRLLQFFPSLIQEIIKLMSPVKVATTLLSEEKSPTISMIAPIQAKLHKHFSEDNTDMPIITEMKRRFRQDFFDRYVELQELLNSASALDPRFKDLTFLDDVDSRDHIFMKITAEVVKMNEKMKGIGALDEGGALDDGGALDEGGAAEGGGDRSPSIEERRGLF
;
A
#
# COMPACT_ATOMS: atom_id res chain seq x y z
N MET A 1 -74.04 54.07 34.75
CA MET A 1 -74.38 54.69 33.45
C MET A 1 -73.11 55.30 32.92
N ALA A 2 -72.38 54.62 32.03
CA ALA A 2 -72.56 54.69 30.56
C ALA A 2 -72.26 56.10 30.03
N ALA A 3 -71.48 56.36 29.00
CA ALA A 3 -70.61 55.58 28.14
C ALA A 3 -69.82 56.58 27.25
N HIS A 4 -68.70 56.11 26.70
CA HIS A 4 -68.18 56.37 25.34
C HIS A 4 -67.97 57.82 24.82
N LEU A 5 -66.75 58.27 24.51
CA LEU A 5 -65.75 57.86 23.49
C LEU A 5 -65.98 58.44 22.07
N LYS A 6 -64.87 58.98 21.52
CA LYS A 6 -64.56 59.36 20.12
C LYS A 6 -65.02 60.78 19.74
N ARG A 7 -64.24 61.62 19.05
CA ARG A 7 -63.30 61.40 17.94
C ARG A 7 -62.41 62.64 17.81
N GLU A 8 -61.08 62.51 17.73
CA GLU A 8 -60.27 63.41 16.88
C GLU A 8 -59.30 62.56 16.08
N HIS A 9 -59.52 62.57 14.78
CA HIS A 9 -58.76 61.88 13.76
C HIS A 9 -58.31 62.98 12.79
N ASN A 10 -57.06 63.42 12.91
CA ASN A 10 -56.32 63.95 11.75
C ASN A 10 -54.81 64.03 12.07
N MET A 11 -54.05 63.08 11.52
CA MET A 11 -52.64 63.26 11.12
C MET A 11 -52.60 64.26 9.94
N PRO A 12 -51.47 64.86 9.49
CA PRO A 12 -50.10 64.32 9.49
C PRO A 12 -49.07 65.35 10.02
N GLN A 13 -47.83 65.03 10.39
CA GLN A 13 -46.75 64.57 9.52
C GLN A 13 -45.61 64.00 10.38
N SER A 14 -45.07 62.85 9.99
CA SER A 14 -43.78 62.37 10.48
C SER A 14 -42.67 62.96 9.61
N PRO A 15 -41.55 63.46 10.18
CA PRO A 15 -40.42 63.91 9.39
C PRO A 15 -39.72 62.72 8.73
N ALA A 16 -39.31 62.93 7.49
CA ALA A 16 -38.55 62.00 6.67
C ALA A 16 -37.31 61.49 7.42
N THR A 17 -37.35 60.23 7.85
CA THR A 17 -36.17 59.49 8.28
C THR A 17 -35.31 59.26 7.04
N SER A 18 -34.16 59.93 7.00
CA SER A 18 -33.14 59.71 6.00
C SER A 18 -32.68 58.25 6.07
N ALA A 19 -33.07 57.44 5.08
CA ALA A 19 -32.49 56.14 4.83
C ALA A 19 -31.07 56.37 4.30
N SER A 20 -30.13 56.54 5.24
CA SER A 20 -28.70 56.40 4.95
C SER A 20 -28.46 54.94 4.57
N SER A 21 -28.22 54.73 3.29
CA SER A 21 -27.79 53.47 2.70
C SER A 21 -26.46 53.06 3.32
N ALA A 22 -26.51 52.34 4.44
CA ALA A 22 -25.38 51.61 4.97
C ALA A 22 -25.18 50.40 4.04
N ALA A 23 -24.24 50.55 3.11
CA ALA A 23 -23.69 49.45 2.34
C ALA A 23 -23.38 48.30 3.31
N THR A 24 -24.09 47.19 3.15
CA THR A 24 -23.74 45.95 3.82
C THR A 24 -22.30 45.61 3.41
N PRO A 25 -21.37 45.41 4.36
CA PRO A 25 -20.07 44.90 3.97
C PRO A 25 -20.32 43.51 3.39
N SER A 26 -20.06 43.34 2.11
CA SER A 26 -20.00 42.05 1.45
C SER A 26 -19.22 41.11 2.35
N ARG A 27 -19.95 40.19 3.01
CA ARG A 27 -19.34 39.06 3.69
C ARG A 27 -18.70 38.26 2.59
N GLU A 28 -17.40 38.49 2.34
CA GLU A 28 -16.62 37.53 1.59
C GLU A 28 -16.88 36.16 2.22
N PRO A 29 -17.21 35.14 1.42
CA PRO A 29 -17.53 33.84 1.96
C PRO A 29 -16.31 33.38 2.75
N ARG A 30 -16.50 33.09 4.05
CA ARG A 30 -15.42 32.67 4.97
C ARG A 30 -14.53 31.55 4.42
N LEU A 31 -15.00 30.81 3.42
CA LEU A 31 -14.22 29.79 2.74
C LEU A 31 -13.06 30.37 1.93
N LEU A 32 -13.19 31.56 1.34
CA LEU A 32 -12.14 32.18 0.52
C LEU A 32 -10.90 32.56 1.33
N GLN A 33 -11.04 32.96 2.60
CA GLN A 33 -9.88 33.30 3.44
C GLN A 33 -9.03 32.09 3.82
N PHE A 34 -9.66 30.91 3.94
CA PHE A 34 -8.98 29.67 4.32
C PHE A 34 -8.59 28.81 3.13
N PHE A 35 -9.06 29.15 1.93
CA PHE A 35 -8.89 28.34 0.73
C PHE A 35 -7.41 28.10 0.36
N PRO A 36 -6.52 29.11 0.38
CA PRO A 36 -5.11 28.89 0.05
C PRO A 36 -4.43 27.96 1.06
N SER A 37 -4.63 28.18 2.36
CA SER A 37 -4.04 27.35 3.42
C SER A 37 -4.57 25.93 3.39
N LEU A 38 -5.88 25.76 3.19
CA LEU A 38 -6.50 24.44 3.05
C LEU A 38 -5.91 23.66 1.86
N ILE A 39 -5.75 24.31 0.71
CA ILE A 39 -5.13 23.67 -0.46
C ILE A 39 -3.71 23.22 -0.15
N GLN A 40 -2.92 24.04 0.55
CA GLN A 40 -1.56 23.66 0.93
C GLN A 40 -1.56 22.43 1.84
N GLU A 41 -2.45 22.37 2.83
CA GLU A 41 -2.58 21.20 3.70
C GLU A 41 -3.03 19.94 2.94
N ILE A 42 -3.95 20.08 1.97
CA ILE A 42 -4.37 18.96 1.12
C ILE A 42 -3.20 18.48 0.23
N ILE A 43 -2.40 19.39 -0.35
CA ILE A 43 -1.23 19.03 -1.15
C ILE A 43 -0.22 18.26 -0.29
N LYS A 44 0.06 18.72 0.94
CA LYS A 44 0.94 18.03 1.88
C LYS A 44 0.39 16.64 2.22
N LEU A 45 -0.91 16.55 2.51
CA LEU A 45 -1.58 15.28 2.82
C LEU A 45 -1.46 14.28 1.66
N MET A 46 -1.66 14.73 0.42
CA MET A 46 -1.67 13.89 -0.77
C MET A 46 -0.28 13.58 -1.34
N SER A 47 0.76 14.33 -0.95
CA SER A 47 2.10 14.17 -1.51
C SER A 47 2.67 12.75 -1.36
N PRO A 48 2.61 12.10 -0.18
CA PRO A 48 3.08 10.71 -0.05
C PRO A 48 2.26 9.70 -0.85
N VAL A 49 0.97 9.94 -1.05
CA VAL A 49 0.11 9.09 -1.91
C VAL A 49 0.57 9.18 -3.35
N LYS A 50 0.85 10.39 -3.85
CA LYS A 50 1.41 10.59 -5.18
C LYS A 50 2.73 9.82 -5.34
N VAL A 51 3.64 9.96 -4.38
CA VAL A 51 4.94 9.25 -4.41
C VAL A 51 4.74 7.73 -4.44
N ALA A 52 3.88 7.18 -3.59
CA ALA A 52 3.58 5.75 -3.56
C ALA A 52 2.99 5.26 -4.89
N THR A 53 2.01 5.98 -5.44
CA THR A 53 1.38 5.64 -6.72
C THR A 53 2.37 5.69 -7.87
N THR A 54 3.19 6.75 -7.95
CA THR A 54 4.23 6.87 -8.98
C THR A 54 5.22 5.72 -8.89
N LEU A 55 5.76 5.45 -7.70
CA LEU A 55 6.73 4.37 -7.47
C LEU A 55 6.17 3.00 -7.87
N LEU A 56 4.93 2.70 -7.50
CA LEU A 56 4.29 1.41 -7.80
C LEU A 56 3.80 1.30 -9.25
N SER A 57 3.51 2.42 -9.91
CA SER A 57 3.00 2.43 -11.30
C SER A 57 4.12 2.51 -12.34
N GLU A 58 5.30 2.99 -11.97
CA GLU A 58 6.48 3.06 -12.84
C GLU A 58 7.25 1.72 -12.92
N GLU A 59 7.11 0.85 -11.92
CA GLU A 59 7.69 -0.49 -11.99
C GLU A 59 6.92 -1.37 -12.99
N LYS A 60 7.61 -1.87 -14.03
CA LYS A 60 7.06 -2.84 -15.00
C LYS A 60 6.53 -4.11 -14.32
N SER A 61 7.06 -4.43 -13.14
CA SER A 61 6.61 -5.51 -12.26
C SER A 61 6.74 -5.02 -10.82
N PRO A 62 5.68 -4.40 -10.23
CA PRO A 62 5.75 -3.90 -8.86
C PRO A 62 6.18 -5.00 -7.91
N THR A 63 7.27 -4.75 -7.18
CA THR A 63 7.86 -5.79 -6.33
C THR A 63 7.01 -5.95 -5.08
N ILE A 64 6.49 -7.15 -4.83
CA ILE A 64 5.65 -7.47 -3.67
C ILE A 64 6.32 -7.08 -2.33
N SER A 65 7.65 -7.10 -2.27
CA SER A 65 8.47 -6.66 -1.12
C SER A 65 8.35 -5.18 -0.77
N MET A 66 7.80 -4.33 -1.66
CA MET A 66 7.64 -2.89 -1.42
C MET A 66 6.29 -2.53 -0.80
N ILE A 67 5.31 -3.43 -0.89
CA ILE A 67 3.92 -3.13 -0.49
C ILE A 67 3.84 -2.85 1.02
N ALA A 68 4.38 -3.74 1.86
CA ALA A 68 4.34 -3.55 3.32
C ALA A 68 5.10 -2.29 3.79
N PRO A 69 6.34 -2.01 3.33
CA PRO A 69 7.03 -0.76 3.65
C PRO A 69 6.25 0.50 3.25
N ILE A 70 5.62 0.51 2.08
CA ILE A 70 4.81 1.65 1.61
C ILE A 70 3.55 1.81 2.45
N GLN A 71 2.85 0.70 2.73
CA GLN A 71 1.64 0.69 3.56
C GLN A 71 1.94 1.23 4.97
N ALA A 72 3.02 0.78 5.60
CA ALA A 72 3.45 1.28 6.91
C ALA A 72 3.77 2.78 6.89
N LYS A 73 4.49 3.26 5.86
CA LYS A 73 4.78 4.70 5.68
C LYS A 73 3.51 5.53 5.53
N LEU A 74 2.56 5.08 4.72
CA LEU A 74 1.28 5.76 4.53
C LEU A 74 0.44 5.74 5.81
N HIS A 75 0.41 4.62 6.53
CA HIS A 75 -0.29 4.51 7.80
C HIS A 75 0.21 5.54 8.82
N LYS A 76 1.53 5.65 8.97
CA LYS A 76 2.18 6.65 9.84
C LYS A 76 1.91 8.09 9.39
N HIS A 77 1.92 8.35 8.09
CA HIS A 77 1.62 9.67 7.54
C HIS A 77 0.18 10.12 7.83
N PHE A 78 -0.76 9.18 7.83
CA PHE A 78 -2.15 9.45 8.16
C PHE A 78 -2.46 9.38 9.65
N SER A 79 -1.49 9.23 10.56
CA SER A 79 -1.77 9.26 12.00
C SER A 79 -2.41 10.60 12.43
N GLU A 80 -3.21 10.54 13.49
CA GLU A 80 -3.91 11.71 14.02
C GLU A 80 -2.92 12.74 14.57
N ASP A 81 -3.14 14.01 14.22
CA ASP A 81 -2.38 15.14 14.73
C ASP A 81 -3.36 16.19 15.26
N ASN A 82 -3.22 16.56 16.54
CA ASN A 82 -4.10 17.54 17.21
C ASN A 82 -3.94 18.96 16.65
N THR A 83 -2.94 19.20 15.81
CA THR A 83 -2.69 20.48 15.14
C THR A 83 -3.33 20.59 13.76
N ASP A 84 -3.89 19.48 13.23
CA ASP A 84 -4.55 19.46 11.94
C ASP A 84 -5.83 20.32 11.91
N MET A 85 -6.14 20.86 10.73
CA MET A 85 -7.46 21.44 10.48
C MET A 85 -8.53 20.33 10.54
N PRO A 86 -9.77 20.62 11.02
CA PRO A 86 -10.81 19.59 11.18
C PRO A 86 -11.10 18.76 9.92
N ILE A 87 -11.04 19.39 8.75
CA ILE A 87 -11.21 18.73 7.46
C ILE A 87 -10.05 17.77 7.13
N ILE A 88 -8.82 18.13 7.49
CA ILE A 88 -7.63 17.28 7.28
C ILE A 88 -7.68 16.08 8.22
N THR A 89 -8.07 16.28 9.47
CA THR A 89 -8.31 15.18 10.43
C THR A 89 -9.31 14.16 9.88
N GLU A 90 -10.45 14.65 9.36
CA GLU A 90 -11.47 13.77 8.76
C GLU A 90 -10.93 13.06 7.50
N MET A 91 -10.18 13.75 6.63
CA MET A 91 -9.56 13.11 5.46
C MET A 91 -8.56 12.01 5.86
N LYS A 92 -7.66 12.29 6.81
CA LYS A 92 -6.73 11.29 7.36
C LYS A 92 -7.49 10.08 7.91
N ARG A 93 -8.57 10.30 8.66
CA ARG A 93 -9.43 9.22 9.19
C ARG A 93 -10.01 8.35 8.07
N ARG A 94 -10.53 8.97 7.00
CA ARG A 94 -11.07 8.26 5.83
C ARG A 94 -9.99 7.45 5.11
N PHE A 95 -8.80 8.03 4.91
CA PHE A 95 -7.68 7.31 4.31
C PHE A 95 -7.26 6.13 5.17
N ARG A 96 -7.13 6.29 6.50
CA ARG A 96 -6.80 5.15 7.38
C ARG A 96 -7.80 4.00 7.20
N GLN A 97 -9.10 4.30 7.19
CA GLN A 97 -10.13 3.27 6.97
C GLN A 97 -9.99 2.57 5.61
N ASP A 98 -9.75 3.32 4.54
CA ASP A 98 -9.64 2.76 3.19
C ASP A 98 -8.34 1.95 2.95
N PHE A 99 -7.22 2.37 3.55
CA PHE A 99 -5.92 1.72 3.37
C PHE A 99 -5.67 0.56 4.35
N PHE A 100 -6.26 0.57 5.54
CA PHE A 100 -5.92 -0.38 6.60
C PHE A 100 -6.51 -1.77 6.38
N ASP A 101 -7.72 -1.84 5.82
CA ASP A 101 -8.39 -3.13 5.56
C ASP A 101 -7.82 -3.84 4.32
N ARG A 102 -6.95 -3.16 3.56
CA ARG A 102 -6.29 -3.75 2.39
C ARG A 102 -5.12 -4.63 2.82
N TYR A 103 -5.05 -5.81 2.23
CA TYR A 103 -3.96 -6.78 2.39
C TYR A 103 -3.79 -7.39 3.78
N VAL A 104 -4.78 -7.27 4.66
CA VAL A 104 -4.75 -7.88 6.02
C VAL A 104 -4.41 -9.36 5.96
N GLU A 105 -5.09 -10.12 5.09
CA GLU A 105 -4.85 -11.57 4.90
C GLU A 105 -3.49 -11.91 4.25
N LEU A 106 -2.82 -10.92 3.63
CA LEU A 106 -1.53 -11.10 2.97
C LEU A 106 -0.37 -10.53 3.79
N GLN A 107 -0.61 -9.99 4.98
CA GLN A 107 0.41 -9.27 5.75
C GLN A 107 1.64 -10.13 6.02
N GLU A 108 1.46 -11.42 6.34
CA GLU A 108 2.57 -12.35 6.54
C GLU A 108 3.41 -12.55 5.27
N LEU A 109 2.77 -12.68 4.11
CA LEU A 109 3.45 -12.83 2.83
C LEU A 109 4.22 -11.55 2.48
N LEU A 110 3.59 -10.38 2.63
CA LEU A 110 4.20 -9.09 2.32
C LEU A 110 5.40 -8.81 3.23
N ASN A 111 5.28 -9.11 4.52
CA ASN A 111 6.37 -8.98 5.49
C ASN A 111 7.52 -9.95 5.17
N SER A 112 7.22 -11.20 4.84
CA SER A 112 8.23 -12.19 4.46
C SER A 112 8.95 -11.79 3.17
N ALA A 113 8.21 -11.32 2.15
CA ALA A 113 8.80 -10.83 0.91
C ALA A 113 9.70 -9.61 1.13
N SER A 114 9.29 -8.71 2.03
CA SER A 114 10.10 -7.55 2.42
C SER A 114 11.40 -7.97 3.11
N ALA A 115 11.34 -8.96 4.01
CA ALA A 115 12.51 -9.47 4.72
C ALA A 115 13.55 -10.11 3.78
N LEU A 116 13.08 -10.73 2.70
CA LEU A 116 13.92 -11.36 1.67
C LEU A 116 14.48 -10.36 0.64
N ASP A 117 14.01 -9.11 0.64
CA ASP A 117 14.53 -8.05 -0.20
C ASP A 117 15.65 -7.30 0.54
N PRO A 118 16.89 -7.26 0.02
CA PRO A 118 18.01 -6.59 0.68
C PRO A 118 17.75 -5.13 1.06
N ARG A 119 16.85 -4.43 0.34
CA ARG A 119 16.47 -3.04 0.62
C ARG A 119 15.66 -2.88 1.90
N PHE A 120 14.94 -3.93 2.31
CA PHE A 120 14.01 -3.91 3.45
C PHE A 120 14.31 -5.00 4.49
N LYS A 121 15.46 -5.69 4.35
CA LYS A 121 15.87 -6.81 5.20
C LYS A 121 15.78 -6.51 6.69
N ASP A 122 16.01 -5.28 7.13
CA ASP A 122 15.98 -4.93 8.55
C ASP A 122 14.55 -4.73 9.09
N LEU A 123 13.53 -4.71 8.21
CA LEU A 123 12.12 -4.53 8.55
C LEU A 123 11.84 -3.32 9.46
N THR A 124 12.58 -2.21 9.28
CA THR A 124 12.46 -1.00 10.11
C THR A 124 11.12 -0.28 10.01
N PHE A 125 10.23 -0.74 9.14
CA PHE A 125 8.86 -0.25 9.01
C PHE A 125 7.89 -0.93 10.00
N LEU A 126 8.33 -1.99 10.69
CA LEU A 126 7.64 -2.59 11.81
C LEU A 126 8.24 -2.01 13.10
N ASP A 127 7.38 -1.36 13.91
CA ASP A 127 7.80 -0.79 15.19
C ASP A 127 7.97 -1.87 16.27
N ASP A 128 7.30 -3.01 16.12
CA ASP A 128 7.34 -4.13 17.06
C ASP A 128 8.50 -5.10 16.76
N VAL A 129 9.36 -5.30 17.75
CA VAL A 129 10.52 -6.20 17.65
C VAL A 129 10.08 -7.66 17.60
N ASP A 130 9.07 -8.04 18.39
CA ASP A 130 8.58 -9.41 18.45
C ASP A 130 8.02 -9.87 17.10
N SER A 131 7.31 -9.00 16.39
CA SER A 131 6.83 -9.22 15.02
C SER A 131 7.97 -9.47 14.05
N ARG A 132 9.07 -8.69 14.13
CA ARG A 132 10.25 -8.86 13.27
C ARG A 132 10.91 -10.21 13.51
N ASP A 133 11.12 -10.55 14.78
CA ASP A 133 11.72 -11.83 15.17
C ASP A 133 10.86 -13.02 14.72
N HIS A 134 9.54 -12.91 14.86
CA HIS A 134 8.61 -13.93 14.37
C HIS A 134 8.73 -14.17 12.86
N ILE A 135 8.84 -13.11 12.06
CA ILE A 135 9.02 -13.20 10.60
C ILE A 135 10.32 -13.95 10.27
N PHE A 136 11.44 -13.58 10.89
CA PHE A 136 12.73 -14.26 10.65
C PHE A 136 12.73 -15.71 11.09
N MET A 137 12.11 -16.01 12.24
CA MET A 137 11.96 -17.38 12.73
C MET A 137 11.18 -18.23 11.72
N LYS A 138 10.07 -17.71 11.19
CA LYS A 138 9.25 -18.39 10.18
C LYS A 138 10.02 -18.66 8.88
N ILE A 139 10.73 -17.65 8.37
CA ILE A 139 11.57 -17.79 7.17
C ILE A 139 12.64 -18.86 7.41
N THR A 140 13.32 -18.81 8.55
CA THR A 140 14.38 -19.78 8.91
C THR A 140 13.81 -21.20 8.98
N ALA A 141 12.64 -21.38 9.59
CA ALA A 141 11.98 -22.68 9.68
C ALA A 141 11.62 -23.25 8.30
N GLU A 142 11.12 -22.44 7.38
CA GLU A 142 10.82 -22.86 6.00
C GLU A 142 12.10 -23.21 5.22
N VAL A 143 13.20 -22.46 5.40
CA VAL A 143 14.51 -22.80 4.81
C VAL A 143 15.02 -24.15 5.31
N VAL A 144 14.97 -24.41 6.62
CA VAL A 144 15.38 -25.69 7.21
C VAL A 144 14.53 -26.84 6.63
N LYS A 145 13.22 -26.65 6.56
CA LYS A 145 12.29 -27.63 5.98
C LYS A 145 12.54 -27.89 4.49
N MET A 146 12.86 -26.86 3.71
CA MET A 146 13.25 -27.02 2.30
C MET A 146 14.57 -27.80 2.17
N ASN A 147 15.55 -27.52 3.03
CA ASN A 147 16.83 -28.23 3.05
C ASN A 147 16.67 -29.73 3.36
N GLU A 148 15.85 -30.08 4.37
CA GLU A 148 15.60 -31.48 4.72
C GLU A 148 14.83 -32.23 3.61
N LYS A 149 13.88 -31.57 2.94
CA LYS A 149 13.24 -32.13 1.74
C LYS A 149 14.24 -32.39 0.61
N MET A 150 15.20 -31.48 0.41
CA MET A 150 16.22 -31.62 -0.63
C MET A 150 17.16 -32.79 -0.36
N LYS A 151 17.53 -33.03 0.90
CA LYS A 151 18.32 -34.20 1.31
C LYS A 151 17.57 -35.53 1.13
N GLY A 152 16.26 -35.55 1.38
CA GLY A 152 15.43 -36.75 1.22
C GLY A 152 15.27 -37.22 -0.24
N ILE A 153 15.43 -36.33 -1.21
CA ILE A 153 15.33 -36.66 -2.66
C ILE A 153 16.64 -37.30 -3.17
N GLY A 154 17.79 -36.97 -2.58
CA GLY A 154 19.09 -37.53 -2.98
C GLY A 154 19.37 -38.95 -2.46
N ALA A 155 18.53 -39.51 -1.59
CA ALA A 155 18.75 -40.82 -0.96
C ALA A 155 18.16 -42.01 -1.74
N LEU A 156 17.60 -41.79 -2.93
CA LEU A 156 16.97 -42.84 -3.75
C LEU A 156 17.80 -43.27 -4.98
N ASP A 157 19.02 -42.76 -5.16
CA ASP A 157 19.86 -43.07 -6.34
C ASP A 157 21.14 -43.90 -6.05
N GLU A 158 21.30 -44.42 -4.84
CA GLU A 158 22.39 -45.37 -4.55
C GLU A 158 21.82 -46.69 -4.02
N GLY A 159 21.43 -47.57 -4.95
CA GLY A 159 20.78 -48.83 -4.58
C GLY A 159 20.65 -49.88 -5.69
N GLY A 160 21.71 -50.12 -6.47
CA GLY A 160 21.83 -51.29 -7.36
C GLY A 160 23.11 -51.19 -8.20
N ALA A 161 23.97 -52.20 -8.36
CA ALA A 161 23.93 -53.59 -7.99
C ALA A 161 25.39 -54.07 -7.74
N LEU A 162 25.51 -55.16 -7.01
CA LEU A 162 26.73 -55.95 -6.83
C LEU A 162 27.29 -56.37 -8.20
N ASP A 163 28.58 -56.18 -8.46
CA ASP A 163 29.27 -56.83 -9.58
C ASP A 163 30.48 -57.62 -9.06
N ASP A 164 30.31 -58.94 -9.14
CA ASP A 164 31.31 -59.98 -8.96
C ASP A 164 32.02 -60.21 -10.30
N GLY A 165 33.32 -60.45 -10.27
CA GLY A 165 34.24 -60.26 -11.39
C GLY A 165 34.00 -61.08 -12.67
N GLY A 166 34.63 -60.64 -13.76
CA GLY A 166 34.75 -61.48 -14.96
C GLY A 166 35.27 -60.77 -16.22
N ALA A 167 36.58 -60.94 -16.47
CA ALA A 167 37.27 -61.10 -17.74
C ALA A 167 36.77 -60.42 -19.05
N LEU A 168 37.75 -59.77 -19.68
CA LEU A 168 37.82 -59.28 -21.06
C LEU A 168 37.47 -60.35 -22.10
N ASP A 169 36.65 -60.01 -23.11
CA ASP A 169 36.89 -60.43 -24.50
C ASP A 169 36.18 -59.49 -25.50
N GLU A 170 36.87 -59.20 -26.61
CA GLU A 170 36.48 -58.29 -27.67
C GLU A 170 35.52 -58.92 -28.69
N GLY A 171 34.67 -58.07 -29.30
CA GLY A 171 34.22 -58.30 -30.67
C GLY A 171 32.75 -57.98 -30.95
N GLY A 172 32.52 -57.10 -31.94
CA GLY A 172 31.26 -57.09 -32.69
C GLY A 172 30.66 -55.71 -32.93
N ALA A 173 30.83 -55.21 -34.15
CA ALA A 173 30.17 -54.02 -34.70
C ALA A 173 28.65 -54.22 -34.87
N ALA A 174 27.86 -53.18 -34.61
CA ALA A 174 26.59 -52.93 -35.29
C ALA A 174 26.12 -51.48 -35.08
N GLU A 175 25.67 -50.87 -36.17
CA GLU A 175 25.12 -49.53 -36.28
C GLU A 175 23.78 -49.34 -35.54
N GLY A 176 23.44 -48.10 -35.18
CA GLY A 176 22.07 -47.75 -34.80
C GLY A 176 21.87 -46.35 -34.24
N GLY A 177 21.56 -45.38 -35.12
CA GLY A 177 20.64 -44.25 -34.87
C GLY A 177 20.86 -43.35 -33.66
N GLY A 178 21.67 -42.30 -33.81
CA GLY A 178 21.69 -41.16 -32.89
C GLY A 178 20.55 -40.19 -33.18
N ASP A 179 19.50 -40.23 -32.34
CA ASP A 179 18.45 -39.22 -32.29
C ASP A 179 19.02 -37.92 -31.70
N ARG A 180 19.13 -36.87 -32.52
CA ARG A 180 19.64 -35.56 -32.12
C ARG A 180 18.52 -34.82 -31.38
N SER A 181 18.67 -34.68 -30.07
CA SER A 181 17.91 -33.67 -29.32
C SER A 181 18.26 -32.27 -29.86
N PRO A 182 17.28 -31.41 -30.20
CA PRO A 182 17.57 -30.08 -30.74
C PRO A 182 18.16 -29.16 -29.66
N SER A 183 19.19 -28.42 -30.05
CA SER A 183 19.89 -27.44 -29.23
C SER A 183 18.96 -26.27 -28.83
N ILE A 184 19.28 -25.66 -27.69
CA ILE A 184 18.53 -24.61 -26.94
C ILE A 184 18.11 -23.38 -27.78
N GLU A 185 18.60 -23.22 -29.00
CA GLU A 185 18.38 -22.06 -29.85
C GLU A 185 17.02 -22.04 -30.59
N GLU A 186 16.31 -23.18 -30.67
CA GLU A 186 14.97 -23.24 -31.31
C GLU A 186 13.80 -22.88 -30.38
N ARG A 187 14.02 -22.68 -29.07
CA ARG A 187 12.94 -22.30 -28.13
C ARG A 187 12.65 -20.80 -28.03
N ARG A 188 13.34 -19.95 -28.80
CA ARG A 188 13.16 -18.48 -28.75
C ARG A 188 12.18 -17.90 -29.79
N GLY A 189 11.45 -18.74 -30.51
CA GLY A 189 10.50 -18.29 -31.55
C GLY A 189 9.03 -18.18 -31.13
N LEU A 190 8.68 -18.40 -29.85
CA LEU A 190 7.27 -18.43 -29.42
C LEU A 190 7.09 -17.71 -28.09
N PHE A 191 7.31 -16.39 -28.06
CA PHE A 191 6.60 -15.43 -27.21
C PHE A 191 6.68 -14.04 -27.84
#